data_AF-A0A7K0FZ32-F1
#
_entry.id   AF-A0A7K0FZ32-F1
#
_cell.length_a   1.000
_cell.length_b   1.000
_cell.length_c   1.000
_cell.angle_alpha   90.00
_cell.angle_beta   90.00
_cell.angle_gamma   90.00
#
_symmetry.space_group_name_H-M   'P 1'
#
loop_
_entity.id
_entity.type
_entity.pdbx_description
1 polymer ?
#
loop_
_entity_poly.entity_id
_entity_poly.type
_entity_poly.pdbx_seq_one_letter_code
_entity_poly.pdbx_strand_id
1 'polypeptide(L)'
;MTEDKKQQAIKLLKQGLETVEDREYTEIAEVPVIEEHKFEVKYSFVHDGIEGIFTVVGQSQTVESTTGEEELKITLLSEFAEDSNHYESMTAKEQVDNDLINVEEYMHRHINEG
;
A
#
# COMPACT_ATOMS: atom_id res chain seq x y z
N MET A 1 -1.09 8.70 13.43
CA MET A 1 -2.18 7.70 13.51
C MET A 1 -1.94 6.83 14.74
N THR A 2 -2.96 6.22 15.36
CA THR A 2 -2.71 5.27 16.46
C THR A 2 -2.08 3.98 15.93
N GLU A 3 -1.32 3.27 16.77
CA GLU A 3 -0.71 1.99 16.37
C GLU A 3 -1.75 0.95 15.94
N ASP A 4 -2.93 0.96 16.55
CA ASP A 4 -4.09 0.16 16.14
C ASP A 4 -4.55 0.48 14.70
N LYS A 5 -4.74 1.77 14.38
CA LYS A 5 -5.10 2.21 13.03
C LYS A 5 -4.00 1.91 12.00
N LYS A 6 -2.73 1.97 12.41
CA LYS A 6 -1.59 1.57 11.57
C LYS A 6 -1.65 0.08 11.22
N GLN A 7 -1.86 -0.77 12.22
CA GLN A 7 -1.98 -2.21 12.02
C GLN A 7 -3.25 -2.56 11.22
N GLN A 8 -4.36 -1.85 11.44
CA GLN A 8 -5.56 -1.97 10.61
C GLN A 8 -5.30 -1.59 9.15
N ALA A 9 -4.58 -0.50 8.90
CA ALA A 9 -4.20 -0.07 7.56
C ALA A 9 -3.33 -1.10 6.84
N ILE A 10 -2.32 -1.66 7.52
CA ILE A 10 -1.46 -2.71 6.94
C ILE A 10 -2.26 -3.96 6.61
N LYS A 11 -3.21 -4.34 7.49
CA LYS A 11 -4.11 -5.46 7.23
C LYS A 11 -5.00 -5.21 6.01
N LEU A 12 -5.59 -4.02 5.89
CA LEU A 12 -6.44 -3.67 4.74
C LEU A 12 -5.64 -3.58 3.44
N LEU A 13 -4.40 -3.08 3.49
CA LEU A 13 -3.47 -3.11 2.35
C LEU A 13 -3.26 -4.54 1.87
N LYS A 14 -2.94 -5.46 2.79
CA LYS A 14 -2.74 -6.87 2.46
C LYS A 14 -3.99 -7.47 1.82
N GLN A 15 -5.15 -7.27 2.43
CA GLN A 15 -6.42 -7.77 1.88
C GLN A 15 -6.71 -7.19 0.49
N GLY A 16 -6.43 -5.90 0.26
CA GLY A 16 -6.60 -5.26 -1.03
C GLY A 16 -5.66 -5.85 -2.09
N LEU A 17 -4.39 -6.05 -1.76
CA LEU A 17 -3.42 -6.68 -2.67
C LEU A 17 -3.77 -8.15 -2.97
N GLU A 18 -4.34 -8.87 -2.01
CA GLU A 18 -4.86 -10.24 -2.21
C GLU A 18 -6.08 -10.29 -3.16
N THR A 19 -6.75 -9.16 -3.41
CA THR A 19 -7.85 -9.09 -4.40
C THR A 19 -7.39 -8.83 -5.83
N VAL A 20 -6.11 -8.55 -6.04
CA VAL A 20 -5.55 -8.35 -7.38
C VAL A 20 -5.39 -9.72 -8.07
N GLU A 21 -6.17 -9.95 -9.13
CA GLU A 21 -6.13 -11.23 -9.87
C GLU A 21 -4.96 -11.32 -10.86
N ASP A 22 -4.50 -10.18 -11.37
CA ASP A 22 -3.41 -10.10 -12.37
C ASP A 22 -2.01 -10.37 -11.78
N ARG A 23 -1.84 -10.25 -10.45
CA ARG A 23 -0.53 -10.28 -9.79
C ARG A 23 -0.59 -10.94 -8.43
N GLU A 24 0.37 -11.83 -8.18
CA GLU A 24 0.53 -12.47 -6.88
C GLU A 24 1.45 -11.62 -6.01
N TYR A 25 0.89 -10.98 -4.98
CA TYR A 25 1.65 -10.19 -3.99
C TYR A 25 1.97 -11.03 -2.76
N THR A 26 3.23 -10.97 -2.31
CA THR A 26 3.68 -11.61 -1.06
C THR A 26 4.37 -10.59 -0.18
N GLU A 27 3.88 -10.45 1.05
CA GLU A 27 4.52 -9.62 2.07
C GLU A 27 5.89 -10.23 2.45
N ILE A 28 6.93 -9.40 2.41
CA ILE A 28 8.29 -9.79 2.82
C ILE A 28 8.55 -9.33 4.26
N ALA A 29 8.31 -8.04 4.54
CA ALA A 29 8.59 -7.44 5.85
C ALA A 29 7.92 -6.09 6.03
N GLU A 30 7.40 -5.82 7.23
CA GLU A 30 7.10 -4.46 7.68
C GLU A 30 8.40 -3.70 7.97
N VAL A 31 8.52 -2.49 7.44
CA VAL A 31 9.68 -1.62 7.66
C VAL A 31 9.38 -0.67 8.82
N PRO A 32 10.20 -0.67 9.89
CA PRO A 32 9.97 0.22 11.03
C PRO A 32 10.21 1.68 10.61
N VAL A 33 9.18 2.49 10.77
CA VAL A 33 9.22 3.94 10.49
C VAL A 33 8.97 4.73 11.76
N ILE A 34 9.68 5.86 11.90
CA ILE A 34 9.57 6.77 13.04
C ILE A 34 8.34 7.69 12.89
N GLU A 35 7.91 7.93 11.65
CA GLU A 35 6.78 8.81 11.34
C GLU A 35 5.44 8.19 11.76
N GLU A 36 4.76 8.82 12.71
CA GLU A 36 3.48 8.35 13.26
C GLU A 36 2.34 8.31 12.23
N HIS A 37 2.49 9.01 11.12
CA HIS A 37 1.50 9.07 10.03
C HIS A 37 1.91 8.25 8.81
N LYS A 38 2.93 7.39 8.96
CA LYS A 38 3.46 6.58 7.89
C LYS A 38 3.52 5.11 8.27
N PHE A 39 3.37 4.25 7.28
CA PHE A 39 3.78 2.86 7.36
C PHE A 39 4.48 2.46 6.07
N GLU A 40 5.39 1.51 6.18
CA GLU A 40 6.15 0.99 5.06
C GLU A 40 6.14 -0.53 5.14
N VAL A 41 5.82 -1.19 4.03
CA VAL A 41 5.78 -2.65 3.94
C VAL A 41 6.42 -3.09 2.64
N LYS A 42 7.42 -3.97 2.74
CA LYS A 42 8.10 -4.55 1.58
C LYS A 42 7.31 -5.74 1.07
N TYR A 43 7.08 -5.76 -0.24
CA TYR A 43 6.39 -6.81 -0.96
C TYR A 43 7.25 -7.35 -2.11
N SER A 44 7.10 -8.63 -2.41
CA SER A 44 7.39 -9.17 -3.74
C SER A 44 6.11 -9.31 -4.53
N PHE A 45 6.22 -9.23 -5.86
CA PHE A 45 5.15 -9.58 -6.77
C PHE A 45 5.65 -10.54 -7.85
N VAL A 46 4.73 -11.35 -8.38
CA VAL A 46 4.96 -12.18 -9.56
C VAL A 46 3.90 -11.84 -10.61
N HIS A 47 4.34 -11.58 -11.84
CA HIS A 47 3.47 -11.32 -12.98
C HIS A 47 4.09 -11.90 -14.26
N ASP A 48 3.36 -12.77 -14.98
CA ASP A 48 3.83 -13.42 -16.21
C ASP A 48 5.26 -14.05 -16.11
N GLY A 49 5.59 -14.60 -14.93
CA GLY A 49 6.89 -15.21 -14.66
C GLY A 49 8.02 -14.22 -14.36
N ILE A 50 7.71 -12.93 -14.21
CA ILE A 50 8.63 -11.88 -13.75
C ILE A 50 8.39 -11.65 -12.26
N GLU A 51 9.46 -11.73 -11.47
CA GLU A 51 9.42 -11.47 -10.03
C GLU A 51 10.08 -10.12 -9.72
N GLY A 52 9.44 -9.29 -8.91
CA GLY A 52 9.99 -8.01 -8.50
C GLY A 52 9.80 -7.74 -7.01
N ILE A 53 10.58 -6.81 -6.46
CA ILE A 53 10.49 -6.39 -5.06
C ILE A 53 10.35 -4.88 -5.00
N PHE A 54 9.40 -4.42 -4.18
CA PHE A 54 9.12 -3.02 -3.96
C PHE A 54 8.66 -2.78 -2.52
N THR A 55 8.67 -1.53 -2.10
CA THR A 55 8.15 -1.08 -0.82
C THR A 55 6.88 -0.29 -1.08
N VAL A 56 5.80 -0.65 -0.39
CA VAL A 56 4.59 0.18 -0.31
C VAL A 56 4.77 1.16 0.82
N VAL A 57 4.62 2.45 0.51
CA VAL A 57 4.63 3.53 1.49
C VAL A 57 3.22 4.07 1.63
N GLY A 58 2.63 3.85 2.80
CA GLY A 58 1.33 4.39 3.17
C GLY A 58 1.48 5.65 4.01
N GLN A 59 0.86 6.74 3.58
CA GLN A 59 0.80 8.00 4.30
C GLN A 59 -0.64 8.32 4.70
N SER A 60 -0.89 8.43 6.00
CA SER A 60 -2.20 8.77 6.54
C SER A 60 -2.35 10.28 6.71
N GLN A 61 -3.48 10.83 6.28
CA GLN A 61 -3.89 12.19 6.55
C GLN A 61 -5.32 12.20 7.08
N THR A 62 -5.56 12.91 8.18
CA THR A 62 -6.92 13.19 8.65
C THR A 62 -7.46 14.37 7.85
N VAL A 63 -8.65 14.20 7.25
CA VAL A 63 -9.35 15.26 6.54
C VAL A 63 -10.74 15.44 7.14
N GLU A 64 -11.23 16.68 7.12
CA GLU A 64 -12.61 16.97 7.51
C GLU A 64 -13.54 16.55 6.36
N SER A 65 -14.47 15.65 6.66
CA SER A 65 -15.51 15.19 5.74
C SER A 65 -16.50 16.29 5.40
N THR A 66 -17.27 16.09 4.34
CA THR A 66 -18.42 16.95 4.01
C THR A 66 -19.53 16.92 5.08
N THR A 67 -19.52 15.92 5.96
CA THR A 67 -20.40 15.80 7.14
C THR A 67 -19.82 16.44 8.41
N GLY A 68 -18.58 16.94 8.38
CA GLY A 68 -17.88 17.47 9.54
C GLY A 68 -17.27 16.40 10.46
N GLU A 69 -17.24 15.15 10.03
CA GLU A 69 -16.55 14.04 10.71
C GLU A 69 -15.06 13.99 10.29
N GLU A 70 -14.19 13.47 11.15
CA GLU A 70 -12.78 13.27 10.82
C GLU A 70 -12.62 11.97 10.03
N GLU A 71 -12.27 12.05 8.75
CA GLU A 71 -12.00 10.89 7.89
C GLU A 71 -10.50 10.66 7.76
N LEU A 72 -10.07 9.42 7.98
CA LEU A 72 -8.70 9.01 7.67
C LEU A 72 -8.60 8.69 6.18
N LYS A 73 -7.72 9.41 5.49
CA LYS A 73 -7.30 9.09 4.12
C LYS A 73 -5.90 8.51 4.15
N ILE A 74 -5.67 7.48 3.35
CA ILE A 74 -4.37 6.84 3.20
C ILE A 74 -3.94 6.92 1.74
N THR A 75 -2.81 7.54 1.49
CA THR A 75 -2.18 7.53 0.18
C THR A 75 -1.14 6.41 0.14
N LEU A 76 -1.16 5.57 -0.90
CA LEU A 76 -0.19 4.50 -1.13
C LEU A 76 0.74 4.89 -2.29
N LEU A 77 2.03 4.66 -2.09
CA LEU A 77 3.06 4.91 -3.09
C LEU A 77 3.95 3.67 -3.22
N SER A 78 4.33 3.32 -4.45
CA SER A 78 5.31 2.26 -4.70
C SER A 78 6.73 2.82 -4.84
N GLU A 79 7.64 2.35 -4.00
CA GLU A 79 9.08 2.63 -4.07
C GLU A 79 9.84 1.37 -4.49
N PHE A 80 10.46 1.43 -5.67
CA PHE A 80 11.35 0.38 -6.16
C PHE A 80 12.78 0.80 -5.86
N ALA A 81 13.55 -0.04 -5.17
CA ALA A 81 14.97 0.23 -4.96
C ALA A 81 15.71 0.16 -6.30
N GLU A 82 16.74 1.00 -6.49
CA GLU A 82 17.55 1.01 -7.72
C GLU A 82 18.25 -0.34 -7.99
N ASP A 83 18.43 -1.16 -6.94
CA ASP A 83 19.03 -2.51 -7.00
C ASP A 83 17.96 -3.63 -7.06
N SER A 84 16.67 -3.30 -7.07
CA SER A 84 15.62 -4.30 -7.19
C SER A 84 15.65 -4.96 -8.56
N ASN A 85 15.50 -6.30 -8.59
CA ASN A 85 15.21 -7.03 -9.83
C ASN A 85 14.08 -6.32 -10.58
N HIS A 86 14.36 -5.93 -11.83
CA HIS A 86 13.44 -5.24 -12.74
C HIS A 86 13.10 -3.76 -12.45
N TYR A 87 13.95 -3.02 -11.71
CA TYR A 87 13.85 -1.54 -11.59
C TYR A 87 13.69 -0.82 -12.95
N GLU A 88 14.34 -1.31 -14.01
CA GLU A 88 14.28 -0.73 -15.36
C GLU A 88 12.99 -1.03 -16.13
N SER A 89 12.14 -1.94 -15.63
CA SER A 89 10.82 -2.18 -16.22
C SER A 89 9.85 -1.11 -15.74
N MET A 90 9.87 0.09 -16.34
CA MET A 90 8.87 1.15 -16.13
C MET A 90 7.43 0.60 -16.10
N THR A 91 7.17 -0.41 -16.94
CA THR A 91 5.90 -1.14 -17.03
C THR A 91 5.51 -1.90 -15.75
N ALA A 92 6.46 -2.41 -14.96
CA ALA A 92 6.17 -3.08 -13.69
C ALA A 92 5.78 -2.07 -12.60
N LYS A 93 6.47 -0.93 -12.54
CA LYS A 93 6.13 0.15 -11.63
C LYS A 93 4.73 0.71 -11.92
N GLU A 94 4.45 1.05 -13.18
CA GLU A 94 3.13 1.56 -13.58
C GLU A 94 2.00 0.58 -13.22
N GLN A 95 2.22 -0.71 -13.42
CA GLN A 95 1.25 -1.75 -13.06
C GLN A 95 1.01 -1.83 -11.55
N VAL A 96 2.07 -1.84 -10.75
CA VAL A 96 1.96 -1.85 -9.29
C VAL A 96 1.27 -0.57 -8.80
N ASP A 97 1.62 0.60 -9.33
CA ASP A 97 0.95 1.87 -8.99
C ASP A 97 -0.55 1.82 -9.32
N ASN A 98 -0.95 1.23 -10.46
CA ASN A 98 -2.37 1.06 -10.79
C ASN A 98 -3.11 0.15 -9.81
N ASP A 99 -2.48 -0.93 -9.32
CA ASP A 99 -3.11 -1.77 -8.29
C ASP A 99 -3.24 -1.01 -6.98
N LEU A 100 -2.18 -0.30 -6.57
CA LEU A 100 -2.20 0.46 -5.33
C LEU A 100 -3.32 1.50 -5.35
N ILE A 101 -3.63 2.13 -6.48
CA ILE A 101 -4.79 3.04 -6.59
C ILE A 101 -6.10 2.34 -6.27
N ASN A 102 -6.30 1.12 -6.79
CA ASN A 102 -7.50 0.34 -6.47
C ASN A 102 -7.54 -0.08 -4.99
N VAL A 103 -6.36 -0.40 -4.42
CA VAL A 103 -6.23 -0.74 -3.00
C VAL A 103 -6.46 0.48 -2.11
N GLU A 104 -6.02 1.67 -2.50
CA GLU A 104 -6.32 2.93 -1.80
C GLU A 104 -7.83 3.13 -1.67
N GLU A 105 -8.58 2.96 -2.76
CA GLU A 105 -10.03 3.07 -2.75
C GLU A 105 -10.67 2.03 -1.83
N TYR A 106 -10.18 0.79 -1.85
CA TYR A 106 -10.63 -0.26 -0.94
C TYR A 106 -10.35 0.11 0.52
N MET A 107 -9.15 0.58 0.83
CA MET A 107 -8.75 0.99 2.17
C MET A 107 -9.61 2.14 2.68
N HIS A 108 -9.88 3.17 1.87
CA HIS A 108 -10.70 4.32 2.29
C HIS A 108 -12.13 3.91 2.67
N ARG A 109 -12.70 2.91 1.98
CA ARG A 109 -14.03 2.39 2.28
C ARG A 109 -14.09 1.67 3.63
N HIS A 110 -13.00 1.05 4.07
CA HIS A 110 -12.98 0.16 5.24
C HIS A 110 -12.24 0.71 6.47
N ILE A 111 -11.29 1.64 6.30
CA ILE A 111 -10.45 2.14 7.40
C ILE A 111 -11.23 3.00 8.40
N ASN A 112 -12.32 3.62 7.95
CA ASN A 112 -13.23 4.44 8.75
C ASN A 112 -14.42 3.65 9.32
N GLU A 113 -14.58 2.36 8.98
CA GLU A 113 -15.66 1.50 9.51
C GLU A 113 -15.34 0.85 10.87
N GLY A 114 -14.18 1.18 11.47
CA GLY A 114 -13.69 0.60 12.72
C GLY A 114 -13.46 1.61 13.83
#